data_AF-A0A7Y6XBE3-F1
#
_entry.id   AF-A0A7Y6XBE3-F1
#
_cell.length_a   1.000
_cell.length_b   1.000
_cell.length_c   1.000
_cell.angle_alpha   90.00
_cell.angle_beta   90.00
_cell.angle_gamma   90.00
#
_symmetry.space_group_name_H-M   'P 1'
#
loop_
_entity.id
_entity.type
_entity.pdbx_description
1 polymer ?
#
loop_
_entity_poly.entity_id
_entity_poly.type
_entity_poly.pdbx_seq_one_letter_code
_entity_poly.pdbx_strand_id
1 'polypeptide(L)'
;MRFERRDGPGSLNRRRNPTARAWLPLRIQTPRGVLSFIGTTTVFGTPVDITLAELAIESFFPADAATGELLREAAADAARHTDA
;
A
#
# COMPACT_ATOMS: atom_id res chain seq x y z
N MET A 1 -35.22 8.90 8.84
CA MET A 1 -34.61 8.46 7.56
C MET A 1 -33.95 7.12 7.78
N ARG A 2 -34.35 6.10 7.03
CA ARG A 2 -33.90 4.71 7.19
C ARG A 2 -32.85 4.43 6.11
N PHE A 3 -31.60 4.21 6.52
CA PHE A 3 -30.55 3.77 5.61
C PHE A 3 -30.67 2.27 5.44
N GLU A 4 -31.33 1.82 4.37
CA GLU A 4 -31.30 0.42 3.97
C GLU A 4 -29.99 0.15 3.21
N ARG A 5 -29.21 -0.84 3.69
CA ARG A 5 -28.12 -1.42 2.92
C ARG A 5 -28.72 -2.31 1.85
N ARG A 6 -28.52 -1.93 0.58
CA ARG A 6 -28.71 -2.81 -0.56
C ARG A 6 -27.35 -3.38 -0.91
N ASP A 7 -27.06 -4.59 -0.45
CA ASP A 7 -25.90 -5.34 -0.92
C ASP A 7 -26.11 -5.63 -2.42
N GLY A 8 -25.33 -4.96 -3.28
CA GLY A 8 -25.29 -5.18 -4.72
C GLY A 8 -24.45 -6.42 -5.09
N PRO A 9 -24.42 -6.83 -6.37
CA PRO A 9 -23.61 -7.96 -6.83
C PRO A 9 -22.12 -7.55 -6.77
N GLY A 10 -21.52 -7.81 -5.62
CA GLY A 10 -20.17 -7.37 -5.26
C GLY A 10 -19.95 -7.51 -3.76
N SER A 11 -20.49 -8.58 -3.16
CA SER A 11 -20.23 -8.91 -1.77
C SER A 11 -18.76 -9.36 -1.66
N LEU A 12 -17.86 -8.39 -1.45
CA LEU A 12 -16.53 -8.64 -0.90
C LEU A 12 -16.68 -9.02 0.58
N ASN A 13 -17.44 -10.07 0.87
CA ASN A 13 -17.49 -10.70 2.17
C ASN A 13 -16.19 -11.46 2.39
N ARG A 14 -15.10 -10.70 2.50
CA ARG A 14 -13.84 -11.16 3.06
C ARG A 14 -14.15 -11.40 4.52
N ARG A 15 -14.49 -12.65 4.86
CA ARG A 15 -14.63 -13.12 6.25
C ARG A 15 -13.49 -12.47 7.03
N ARG A 16 -13.80 -11.55 7.95
CA ARG A 16 -12.77 -10.95 8.82
C ARG A 16 -12.15 -12.11 9.58
N ASN A 17 -10.94 -12.48 9.19
CA ASN A 17 -10.15 -13.39 9.98
C ASN A 17 -9.55 -12.55 11.11
N PRO A 18 -9.95 -12.74 12.38
CA PRO A 18 -9.44 -11.95 13.51
C PRO A 18 -7.93 -12.13 13.74
N THR A 19 -7.29 -13.11 13.08
CA THR A 19 -5.83 -13.30 13.09
C THR A 19 -5.14 -12.79 11.81
N ALA A 20 -5.88 -12.26 10.83
CA ALA A 20 -5.26 -11.66 9.65
C ALA A 20 -4.45 -10.44 10.10
N ARG A 21 -3.14 -10.48 9.81
CA ARG A 21 -2.21 -9.39 10.07
C ARG A 21 -2.74 -8.14 9.37
N ALA A 22 -2.98 -7.07 10.12
CA ALA A 22 -3.47 -5.79 9.59
C ALA A 22 -2.45 -5.08 8.66
N TRP A 23 -1.24 -5.63 8.58
CA TRP A 23 -0.14 -5.09 7.80
C TRP A 23 0.65 -6.22 7.13
N LEU A 24 1.18 -5.94 5.95
CA LEU A 24 1.91 -6.89 5.12
C LEU A 24 3.43 -6.69 5.31
N PRO A 25 4.16 -7.61 5.96
CA PRO A 25 5.62 -7.55 5.97
C PRO A 25 6.17 -7.81 4.56
N LEU A 26 7.08 -6.95 4.09
CA LEU A 26 7.82 -7.16 2.84
C LEU A 26 9.31 -6.93 3.09
N ARG A 27 10.16 -7.87 2.64
CA ARG A 27 11.62 -7.71 2.65
C ARG A 27 12.16 -7.86 1.24
N ILE A 28 13.02 -6.95 0.83
CA ILE A 28 13.63 -6.94 -0.50
C ILE A 28 15.15 -6.93 -0.33
N GLN A 29 15.84 -7.87 -0.98
CA GLN A 29 17.29 -7.86 -1.06
C GLN A 29 17.73 -6.94 -2.20
N THR A 30 18.64 -6.00 -1.90
CA THR A 30 19.22 -5.09 -2.91
C THR A 30 20.74 -5.08 -2.80
N PRO A 31 21.47 -4.54 -3.79
CA PRO A 31 22.91 -4.33 -3.68
C PRO A 31 23.33 -3.42 -2.51
N ARG A 32 22.44 -2.55 -2.04
CA ARG A 32 22.68 -1.63 -0.91
C ARG A 32 22.36 -2.26 0.46
N GLY A 33 21.82 -3.47 0.48
CA GLY A 33 21.38 -4.16 1.70
C GLY A 33 19.92 -4.64 1.64
N VAL A 34 19.43 -5.16 2.76
CA VAL A 34 18.03 -5.56 2.91
C VAL A 34 17.18 -4.34 3.23
N LEU A 35 16.12 -4.14 2.46
CA LEU A 35 15.05 -3.19 2.78
C LEU A 35 13.89 -3.95 3.42
N SER A 36 13.38 -3.44 4.53
CA SER A 36 12.28 -4.04 5.30
C SER A 36 11.11 -3.06 5.37
N PHE A 37 9.91 -3.51 5.02
CA PHE A 37 8.72 -2.65 4.91
C PHE A 37 7.52 -3.19 5.67
N ILE A 38 6.70 -2.25 6.11
CA ILE A 38 5.31 -2.47 6.52
C ILE A 38 4.43 -1.97 5.36
N GLY A 39 3.72 -2.89 4.73
CA GLY A 39 2.78 -2.63 3.65
C GLY A 39 1.36 -2.39 4.16
N THR A 40 0.66 -1.45 3.52
CA THR A 40 -0.76 -1.15 3.74
C THR A 40 -1.49 -1.07 2.42
N THR A 41 -2.72 -1.56 2.36
CA THR A 41 -3.60 -1.44 1.19
C THR A 41 -4.86 -0.67 1.57
N THR A 42 -5.15 0.40 0.83
CA THR A 42 -6.38 1.19 0.96
C THR A 42 -7.24 0.99 -0.27
N VAL A 43 -8.52 0.66 -0.09
CA VAL A 43 -9.47 0.39 -1.18
C VAL A 43 -10.59 1.42 -1.19
N PHE A 44 -10.86 2.00 -2.35
CA PHE A 44 -11.97 2.93 -2.63
C PHE A 44 -13.04 2.19 -3.44
N GLY A 45 -14.19 1.93 -2.82
CA GLY A 45 -15.25 1.07 -3.39
C GLY A 45 -16.17 1.74 -4.42
N THR A 46 -16.01 3.03 -4.70
CA THR A 46 -16.77 3.80 -5.70
C THR A 46 -15.99 5.07 -6.09
N PRO A 47 -14.86 4.97 -6.80
CA PRO A 47 -14.12 6.16 -7.22
C PRO A 47 -14.97 6.94 -8.24
N VAL A 48 -15.31 8.20 -7.93
CA VAL A 48 -16.29 8.99 -8.73
C VAL A 48 -15.72 9.39 -10.09
N ASP A 49 -14.43 9.74 -10.14
CA ASP A 49 -13.77 10.30 -11.34
C ASP A 49 -12.81 9.31 -12.02
N ILE A 50 -12.89 8.01 -11.70
CA ILE A 50 -12.05 6.97 -12.31
C ILE A 50 -12.99 5.90 -12.89
N THR A 51 -12.82 5.53 -14.15
CA THR A 51 -13.68 4.56 -14.86
C THR A 51 -13.53 3.10 -14.39
N LEU A 52 -12.79 2.85 -13.30
CA LEU A 52 -12.54 1.54 -12.72
C LEU A 52 -13.65 1.13 -11.74
N ALA A 53 -13.90 -0.18 -11.68
CA ALA A 53 -14.84 -0.76 -10.73
C ALA A 53 -14.37 -0.62 -9.26
N GLU A 54 -13.06 -0.45 -9.02
CA GLU A 54 -12.44 -0.31 -7.69
C GLU A 54 -11.05 0.36 -7.86
N LEU A 55 -10.66 1.23 -6.92
CA LEU A 55 -9.28 1.74 -6.84
C LEU A 55 -8.64 1.24 -5.55
N ALA A 56 -7.44 0.67 -5.64
CA ALA A 56 -6.63 0.34 -4.48
C ALA A 56 -5.28 1.07 -4.51
N ILE A 57 -4.86 1.63 -3.38
CA ILE A 57 -3.52 2.18 -3.17
C ILE A 57 -2.77 1.24 -2.23
N GLU A 58 -1.62 0.76 -2.69
CA GLU A 58 -0.67 0.05 -1.84
C GLU A 58 0.49 0.98 -1.47
N SER A 59 0.89 0.96 -0.21
CA SER A 59 1.94 1.82 0.32
C SER A 59 2.88 1.01 1.19
N PHE A 60 4.18 1.26 1.04
CA PHE A 60 5.25 0.57 1.76
C PHE A 60 6.05 1.56 2.59
N PHE A 61 5.97 1.43 3.91
CA PHE A 61 6.69 2.28 4.85
C PHE A 61 7.92 1.55 5.37
N PRO A 62 9.07 2.24 5.59
CA PRO A 62 10.25 1.61 6.16
C PRO A 62 9.90 1.03 7.55
N ALA A 63 10.21 -0.25 7.74
CA ALA A 63 9.95 -0.97 8.98
C ALA A 63 11.04 -0.70 10.04
N ASP A 64 12.17 -0.11 9.64
CA ASP A 64 13.31 0.21 10.48
C ASP A 64 14.07 1.44 9.97
N ALA A 65 14.93 2.01 10.83
CA ALA A 65 15.71 3.20 10.52
C ALA A 65 16.71 2.97 9.37
N ALA A 66 17.32 1.79 9.31
CA ALA A 66 18.29 1.45 8.27
C ALA A 66 17.66 1.49 6.87
N THR A 67 16.47 0.92 6.72
CA THR A 67 15.67 1.00 5.48
C THR A 67 15.34 2.46 5.16
N GLY A 68 14.96 3.25 6.17
CA GLY A 68 14.63 4.67 5.98
C GLY A 68 15.80 5.54 5.50
N GLU A 69 17.03 5.26 5.94
CA GLU A 69 18.22 5.95 5.43
C GLU A 69 18.52 5.54 3.98
N LEU A 70 18.53 4.23 3.69
CA LEU A 70 18.77 3.72 2.34
C LEU A 70 17.79 4.27 1.29
N LEU A 71 16.51 4.45 1.67
CA LEU A 71 15.51 5.06 0.80
C LEU A 71 15.77 6.55 0.55
N ARG A 72 16.21 7.30 1.55
CA ARG A 72 16.55 8.73 1.40
C ARG A 72 17.76 8.92 0.51
N GLU A 73 18.79 8.09 0.66
CA GLU A 73 19.96 8.07 -0.21
C GLU A 73 19.56 7.76 -1.66
N ALA A 74 18.76 6.71 -1.87
CA ALA A 74 18.28 6.33 -3.19
C ALA A 74 17.41 7.41 -3.86
N ALA A 75 16.56 8.10 -3.09
CA ALA A 75 15.75 9.20 -3.59
C ALA A 75 16.62 10.41 -4.02
N ALA A 76 17.66 10.73 -3.25
CA ALA A 76 18.62 11.77 -3.61
C ALA A 76 19.40 11.41 -4.89
N ASP A 77 19.78 10.14 -5.06
CA ASP A 77 20.39 9.65 -6.30
C ASP A 77 19.45 9.76 -7.51
N ALA A 78 18.19 9.37 -7.35
CA ALA A 78 17.19 9.42 -8.42
C ALA A 78 16.89 10.85 -8.89
N ALA A 79 16.82 11.81 -7.97
CA ALA A 79 16.61 13.22 -8.29
C ALA A 79 17.75 13.77 -9.16
N ARG A 80 19.00 13.44 -8.82
CA ARG A 80 20.19 13.80 -9.63
C ARG A 80 20.17 13.22 -11.05
N HIS A 81 19.48 12.09 -11.26
CA HIS A 81 19.34 11.47 -12.57
C HIS A 81 18.23 12.09 -13.43
N THR A 82 17.29 12.82 -12.81
CA THR A 82 16.18 13.48 -13.51
C THR A 82 16.57 14.87 -13.99
N ASP A 83 17.58 15.49 -13.36
CA ASP A 83 18.09 16.84 -13.69
C ASP A 83 19.21 16.85 -14.76
N ALA A 84 19.56 15.69 -15.33
CA ALA A 84 20.58 15.52 -16.37
C ALA A 84 19.96 15.21 -17.74
#